data_AF-A0A537YFQ5-F1
#
_entry.id   AF-A0A537YFQ5-F1
#
_cell.length_a   1.000
_cell.length_b   1.000
_cell.length_c   1.000
_cell.angle_alpha   90.00
_cell.angle_beta   90.00
_cell.angle_gamma   90.00
#
_symmetry.space_group_name_H-M   'P 1'
#
loop_
_entity.id
_entity.type
_entity.pdbx_description
1 polymer ?
#
loop_
_entity_poly.entity_id
_entity_poly.type
_entity_poly.pdbx_seq_one_letter_code
_entity_poly.pdbx_strand_id
1 'polypeptide(L)'
;MKRARLIPLLAFVAGGIGGTLLDQIHVRTHVLRYAHPDLYGQPWWVAPQFGLAVVAILLATVWFTDRVGRESRDAVPMIADAAAFVVAYTVTGIFHRHPWLVLIALCVIWAGMILVHRDRVTLVAISMALAVGGPVYESLLTWTGAFTYTVTPLALRVPIWLPALYLTAGSLAASTARAISFGGSGASNRER
;
A
#
# COMPACT_ATOMS: atom_id res chain seq x y z
N MET A 1 -16.25 -15.06 17.11
CA MET A 1 -16.83 -15.02 15.73
C MET A 1 -17.04 -13.61 15.17
N LYS A 2 -17.65 -12.64 15.89
CA LYS A 2 -17.93 -11.29 15.36
C LYS A 2 -16.68 -10.48 14.93
N ARG A 3 -15.57 -10.54 15.70
CA ARG A 3 -14.31 -9.83 15.39
C ARG A 3 -13.63 -10.31 14.10
N ALA A 4 -13.67 -11.61 13.81
CA ALA A 4 -13.02 -12.20 12.63
C ALA A 4 -13.65 -11.71 11.31
N ARG A 5 -14.94 -11.37 11.31
CA ARG A 5 -15.64 -10.79 10.15
C ARG A 5 -15.51 -9.27 10.07
N LEU A 6 -15.28 -8.60 11.21
CA LEU A 6 -15.21 -7.15 11.28
C LEU A 6 -13.88 -6.60 10.75
N ILE A 7 -12.76 -7.28 10.99
CA ILE A 7 -11.44 -6.80 10.56
C ILE A 7 -11.33 -6.66 9.03
N PRO A 8 -11.68 -7.69 8.21
CA PRO A 8 -11.65 -7.53 6.76
C PRO A 8 -12.60 -6.44 6.25
N LEU A 9 -13.76 -6.28 6.89
CA LEU A 9 -14.70 -5.21 6.54
C LEU A 9 -14.13 -3.81 6.83
N LEU A 10 -13.52 -3.62 8.01
CA LEU A 10 -12.87 -2.36 8.36
C LEU A 10 -11.68 -2.07 7.45
N ALA A 11 -10.88 -3.09 7.12
CA ALA A 11 -9.78 -2.98 6.17
C ALA A 11 -10.27 -2.61 4.76
N PHE A 12 -11.38 -3.21 4.32
CA PHE A 12 -12.02 -2.89 3.05
C PHE A 12 -12.47 -1.43 3.01
N VAL A 13 -13.19 -0.96 4.04
CA VAL A 13 -13.70 0.42 4.09
C VAL A 13 -12.54 1.42 4.21
N ALA A 14 -11.59 1.18 5.10
CA ALA A 14 -10.44 2.06 5.29
C ALA A 14 -9.54 2.09 4.05
N GLY A 15 -9.30 0.93 3.44
CA GLY A 15 -8.54 0.81 2.20
C GLY A 15 -9.23 1.50 1.03
N GLY A 16 -10.54 1.34 0.90
CA GLY A 16 -11.33 2.00 -0.14
C GLY A 16 -11.31 3.51 -0.01
N ILE A 17 -11.57 4.06 1.19
CA ILE A 17 -11.54 5.50 1.43
C ILE A 17 -10.10 6.04 1.28
N GLY A 18 -9.14 5.44 1.98
CA GLY A 18 -7.75 5.88 1.97
C GLY A 18 -7.11 5.82 0.59
N GLY A 19 -7.28 4.71 -0.12
CA GLY A 19 -6.78 4.55 -1.48
C GLY A 19 -7.39 5.57 -2.45
N THR A 20 -8.70 5.79 -2.37
CA THR A 20 -9.39 6.79 -3.21
C THR A 20 -8.88 8.22 -2.93
N LEU A 21 -8.67 8.57 -1.66
CA LEU A 21 -8.15 9.89 -1.27
C LEU A 21 -6.70 10.10 -1.70
N LEU A 22 -5.87 9.06 -1.62
CA LEU A 22 -4.49 9.10 -2.12
C LEU A 22 -4.49 9.23 -3.64
N ASP A 23 -5.28 8.43 -4.34
CA ASP A 23 -5.37 8.46 -5.80
C ASP A 23 -5.92 9.80 -6.33
N GLN A 24 -6.73 10.52 -5.55
CA GLN A 24 -7.10 11.90 -5.86
C GLN A 24 -5.88 12.81 -6.01
N ILE A 25 -4.78 12.58 -5.28
CA ILE A 25 -3.54 13.33 -5.49
C ILE A 25 -3.06 13.13 -6.93
N HIS A 26 -3.04 11.88 -7.43
CA HIS A 26 -2.61 11.57 -8.79
C HIS A 26 -3.54 12.14 -9.86
N VAL A 27 -4.85 12.06 -9.64
CA VAL A 27 -5.84 12.67 -10.55
C VAL A 27 -5.66 14.19 -10.63
N ARG A 28 -5.50 14.87 -9.49
CA ARG A 28 -5.38 16.33 -9.41
C ARG A 28 -4.02 16.86 -9.88
N THR A 29 -2.97 16.06 -9.73
CA THR A 29 -1.62 16.41 -10.21
C THR A 29 -1.35 15.92 -11.63
N HIS A 30 -2.33 15.31 -12.29
CA HIS A 30 -2.20 14.75 -13.63
C HIS A 30 -1.06 13.72 -13.75
N VAL A 31 -0.90 12.88 -12.72
CA VAL A 31 -0.06 11.67 -12.79
C VAL A 31 -0.73 10.60 -13.64
N LEU A 32 -2.06 10.49 -13.50
CA LEU A 32 -2.89 9.57 -14.26
C LEU A 32 -4.23 10.20 -14.64
N ARG A 33 -4.91 9.56 -15.59
CA ARG A 33 -6.26 9.91 -16.02
C ARG A 33 -7.09 8.65 -16.26
N TYR A 34 -8.31 8.64 -15.71
CA TYR A 34 -9.31 7.62 -15.97
C TYR A 34 -10.05 7.87 -17.29
N ALA A 35 -10.44 6.79 -17.97
CA ALA A 35 -11.18 6.86 -19.24
C ALA A 35 -12.61 7.37 -19.06
N HIS A 36 -13.31 6.89 -18.01
CA HIS A 36 -14.71 7.20 -17.73
C HIS A 36 -14.90 7.60 -16.27
N PRO A 37 -14.59 8.86 -15.89
CA PRO A 37 -14.71 9.32 -14.51
C PRO A 37 -16.16 9.64 -14.11
N ASP A 38 -16.55 9.25 -12.90
CA ASP A 38 -17.90 9.50 -12.35
C ASP A 38 -17.87 10.51 -11.20
N LEU A 39 -16.99 10.30 -10.22
CA LEU A 39 -16.94 11.00 -8.94
C LEU A 39 -15.58 11.70 -8.77
N TYR A 40 -15.57 13.02 -8.83
CA TYR A 40 -14.36 13.85 -8.64
C TYR A 40 -13.16 13.44 -9.53
N GLY A 41 -13.42 12.93 -10.74
CA GLY A 41 -12.36 12.49 -11.66
C GLY A 41 -11.95 11.02 -11.50
N GLN A 42 -12.63 10.25 -10.64
CA GLN A 42 -12.45 8.80 -10.48
C GLN A 42 -13.74 8.05 -10.84
N PRO A 43 -13.64 6.85 -11.44
CA PRO A 43 -14.77 5.96 -11.60
C PRO A 43 -15.29 5.42 -10.25
N TRP A 44 -16.57 5.04 -10.19
CA TRP A 44 -17.19 4.49 -8.97
C TRP A 44 -16.48 3.22 -8.44
N TRP A 45 -15.83 2.46 -9.33
CA TRP A 45 -15.19 1.18 -8.99
C TRP A 45 -13.82 1.35 -8.32
N VAL A 46 -13.23 2.55 -8.30
CA VAL A 46 -11.91 2.80 -7.72
C VAL A 46 -11.89 2.51 -6.22
N ALA A 47 -12.89 3.00 -5.48
CA ALA A 47 -13.01 2.76 -4.05
C ALA A 47 -13.15 1.27 -3.68
N PRO A 48 -14.10 0.49 -4.26
CA PRO A 48 -14.19 -0.94 -3.97
C PRO A 48 -12.94 -1.70 -4.44
N GLN A 49 -12.28 -1.29 -5.53
CA GLN A 49 -11.02 -1.90 -5.95
C GLN A 49 -9.92 -1.74 -4.89
N PHE A 50 -9.70 -0.52 -4.38
CA PHE A 50 -8.71 -0.31 -3.31
C PHE A 50 -9.06 -1.07 -2.04
N GLY A 51 -10.35 -1.13 -1.68
CA GLY A 51 -10.81 -1.92 -0.54
C GLY A 51 -10.50 -3.41 -0.71
N LEU A 52 -10.80 -4.00 -1.88
CA LEU A 52 -10.47 -5.40 -2.19
C LEU A 52 -8.96 -5.64 -2.18
N ALA A 53 -8.18 -4.74 -2.78
CA ALA A 53 -6.73 -4.84 -2.84
C ALA A 53 -6.12 -4.86 -1.43
N VAL A 54 -6.53 -3.95 -0.54
CA VAL A 54 -6.05 -3.91 0.84
C VAL A 54 -6.40 -5.19 1.59
N VAL A 55 -7.63 -5.70 1.46
CA VAL A 55 -8.02 -6.98 2.09
C VAL A 55 -7.17 -8.13 1.57
N ALA A 56 -7.00 -8.25 0.26
CA ALA A 56 -6.20 -9.33 -0.34
C ALA A 56 -4.74 -9.27 0.12
N ILE A 57 -4.15 -8.07 0.11
CA ILE A 57 -2.78 -7.82 0.57
C ILE A 57 -2.61 -8.20 2.04
N LEU A 58 -3.53 -7.76 2.91
CA LEU A 58 -3.44 -8.07 4.34
C LEU A 58 -3.64 -9.54 4.63
N LEU A 59 -4.56 -10.22 3.94
CA LEU A 59 -4.75 -11.66 4.07
C LEU A 59 -3.49 -12.43 3.65
N ALA A 60 -2.90 -12.08 2.50
CA ALA A 60 -1.65 -12.68 2.03
C ALA A 60 -0.49 -12.40 2.99
N THR A 61 -0.43 -11.18 3.52
CA THR A 61 0.60 -10.76 4.47
C THR A 61 0.50 -11.55 5.78
N VAL A 62 -0.69 -11.62 6.39
CA VAL A 62 -0.91 -12.39 7.62
C VAL A 62 -0.53 -13.85 7.40
N TRP A 63 -1.03 -14.46 6.31
CA TRP A 63 -0.72 -15.84 5.94
C TRP A 63 0.78 -16.11 5.76
N PHE A 64 1.53 -15.15 5.22
CA PHE A 64 2.97 -15.23 5.05
C PHE A 64 3.71 -15.10 6.39
N THR A 65 3.37 -14.07 7.18
CA THR A 65 3.96 -13.85 8.51
C THR A 65 3.73 -15.00 9.48
N ASP A 66 2.56 -15.65 9.40
CA ASP A 66 2.24 -16.83 10.20
C ASP A 66 3.17 -18.02 9.87
N ARG A 67 3.69 -18.11 8.64
CA ARG A 67 4.60 -19.19 8.22
C ARG A 67 6.07 -18.94 8.49
N VAL A 68 6.51 -17.69 8.34
CA VAL A 68 7.91 -17.32 8.59
C VAL A 68 8.21 -17.31 10.10
N GLY A 69 7.17 -17.23 10.93
CA GLY A 69 7.29 -17.12 12.37
C GLY A 69 7.18 -15.66 12.78
N ARG A 70 6.46 -15.41 13.88
CA ARG A 70 6.27 -14.06 14.40
C ARG A 70 7.53 -13.62 15.14
N GLU A 71 8.28 -12.68 14.57
CA GLU A 71 9.31 -11.97 15.33
C GLU A 71 8.68 -10.94 16.29
N SER A 72 9.50 -10.54 17.26
CA SER A 72 9.20 -9.73 18.45
C SER A 72 8.33 -8.48 18.20
N ARG A 73 7.71 -7.97 19.28
CA ARG A 73 7.02 -6.67 19.30
C ARG A 73 7.96 -5.58 18.79
N ASP A 74 7.62 -5.02 17.64
CA ASP A 74 8.25 -3.81 17.14
C ASP A 74 7.76 -2.58 17.91
N ALA A 75 8.64 -1.62 18.16
CA ALA A 75 8.32 -0.38 18.87
C ALA A 75 7.73 0.69 17.93
N VAL A 76 7.92 0.54 16.62
CA VAL A 76 7.39 1.47 15.63
C VAL A 76 5.89 1.27 15.49
N PRO A 77 5.07 2.31 15.77
CA PRO A 77 3.62 2.18 15.67
C PRO A 77 3.18 2.19 14.20
N MET A 78 2.16 1.40 13.85
CA MET A 78 1.58 1.32 12.49
C MET A 78 1.25 2.70 11.89
N ILE A 79 0.85 3.66 12.72
CA ILE A 79 0.51 5.02 12.26
C ILE A 79 1.72 5.76 11.69
N ALA A 80 2.94 5.47 12.14
CA ALA A 80 4.16 6.07 11.59
C ALA A 80 4.40 5.57 10.16
N ASP A 81 4.21 4.28 9.91
CA ASP A 81 4.32 3.72 8.55
C ASP A 81 3.20 4.22 7.64
N ALA A 82 2.00 4.40 8.17
CA ALA A 82 0.89 4.97 7.42
C ALA A 82 1.21 6.42 7.01
N ALA A 83 1.77 7.22 7.93
CA ALA A 83 2.21 8.58 7.64
C ALA A 83 3.34 8.59 6.60
N ALA A 84 4.34 7.71 6.73
CA ALA A 84 5.43 7.57 5.75
C ALA A 84 4.90 7.21 4.36
N PHE A 85 3.91 6.31 4.28
CA PHE A 85 3.27 5.94 3.02
C PHE A 85 2.50 7.11 2.40
N VAL A 86 1.75 7.88 3.21
CA VAL A 86 1.05 9.08 2.72
C VAL A 86 2.06 10.10 2.18
N VAL A 87 3.18 10.31 2.86
CA VAL A 87 4.28 11.18 2.38
C VAL A 87 4.86 10.66 1.07
N ALA A 88 5.17 9.37 0.99
CA ALA A 88 5.67 8.72 -0.22
C ALA A 88 4.72 8.93 -1.41
N TYR A 89 3.43 8.66 -1.20
CA TYR A 89 2.39 8.87 -2.22
C TYR A 89 2.30 10.34 -2.65
N THR A 90 2.33 11.28 -1.68
CA THR A 90 2.29 12.72 -1.96
C THR A 90 3.49 13.18 -2.79
N VAL A 91 4.70 12.66 -2.50
CA VAL A 91 5.92 12.94 -3.29
C VAL A 91 5.73 12.55 -4.76
N THR A 92 5.09 11.41 -5.02
CA THR A 92 4.85 10.96 -6.41
C THR A 92 3.92 11.88 -7.20
N GLY A 93 2.97 12.54 -6.52
CA GLY A 93 2.09 13.53 -7.13
C GLY A 93 2.76 14.88 -7.35
N ILE A 94 3.42 15.42 -6.32
CA ILE A 94 4.02 16.78 -6.37
C ILE A 94 5.22 16.81 -7.32
N PHE A 95 6.10 15.81 -7.26
CA PHE A 95 7.36 15.77 -8.01
C PHE A 95 7.28 14.89 -9.25
N HIS A 96 6.08 14.60 -9.77
CA HIS A 96 5.88 13.68 -10.90
C HIS A 96 6.67 14.02 -12.17
N ARG A 97 7.04 15.29 -12.35
CA ARG A 97 7.87 15.78 -13.48
C ARG A 97 9.35 15.39 -13.36
N HIS A 98 9.78 14.94 -12.18
CA HIS A 98 11.14 14.50 -11.89
C HIS A 98 11.13 13.02 -11.48
N PRO A 99 10.78 12.10 -12.40
CA PRO A 99 10.50 10.69 -12.10
C PRO A 99 11.67 9.95 -11.43
N TRP A 100 12.91 10.28 -11.79
CA TRP A 100 14.11 9.71 -11.17
C TRP A 100 14.32 10.20 -9.74
N LEU A 101 14.03 11.49 -9.48
CA LEU A 101 14.08 12.05 -8.14
C LEU A 101 13.02 11.42 -7.24
N VAL A 102 11.80 11.21 -7.78
CA VAL A 102 10.73 10.48 -7.10
C VAL A 102 11.18 9.06 -6.76
N LEU A 103 11.72 8.32 -7.73
CA LEU A 103 12.23 6.96 -7.50
C LEU A 103 13.27 6.93 -6.36
N ILE A 104 14.26 7.82 -6.39
CA ILE A 104 15.29 7.90 -5.36
C ILE A 104 14.66 8.24 -4.00
N ALA A 105 13.76 9.23 -3.94
CA ALA A 105 13.10 9.64 -2.71
C ALA A 105 12.28 8.49 -2.10
N LEU A 106 11.54 7.73 -2.90
CA LEU A 106 10.77 6.57 -2.45
C LEU A 106 11.66 5.46 -1.92
N CYS A 107 12.78 5.17 -2.59
CA CYS A 107 13.77 4.20 -2.11
C CYS A 107 14.38 4.64 -0.77
N VAL A 108 14.68 5.93 -0.60
CA VAL A 108 15.19 6.49 0.66
C VAL A 108 14.15 6.39 1.78
N ILE A 109 12.89 6.74 1.51
CA ILE A 109 11.79 6.61 2.49
C ILE A 109 11.65 5.16 2.91
N TRP A 110 11.58 4.24 1.95
CA TRP A 110 11.47 2.81 2.22
C TRP A 110 12.65 2.29 3.04
N ALA A 111 13.89 2.62 2.65
CA ALA A 111 15.07 2.24 3.42
C ALA A 111 15.00 2.78 4.86
N GLY A 112 14.56 4.03 5.04
CA GLY A 112 14.31 4.62 6.35
C GLY A 112 13.30 3.82 7.18
N MET A 113 12.19 3.40 6.58
CA MET A 113 11.21 2.52 7.22
C MET A 113 11.87 1.20 7.66
N ILE A 114 12.56 0.50 6.76
CA ILE A 114 13.23 -0.77 7.08
C ILE A 114 14.22 -0.62 8.24
N LEU A 115 15.01 0.46 8.26
CA LEU A 115 16.09 0.63 9.24
C LEU A 115 15.59 0.84 10.67
N VAL A 116 14.42 1.45 10.86
CA VAL A 116 13.83 1.67 12.20
C VAL A 116 13.11 0.45 12.76
N HIS A 117 12.78 -0.52 11.90
CA HIS A 117 12.13 -1.76 12.29
C HIS A 117 13.12 -2.85 12.71
N ARG A 118 12.67 -3.71 13.64
CA ARG A 118 13.43 -4.90 14.06
C ARG A 118 13.20 -6.08 13.12
N ASP A 119 11.95 -6.29 12.72
CA ASP A 119 11.52 -7.40 11.85
C ASP A 119 11.78 -7.10 10.36
N ARG A 120 13.04 -6.84 10.02
CA ARG A 120 13.43 -6.35 8.68
C ARG A 120 13.15 -7.37 7.59
N VAL A 121 13.30 -8.66 7.88
CA VAL A 121 13.15 -9.75 6.90
C VAL A 121 11.73 -9.79 6.37
N THR A 122 10.74 -9.78 7.27
CA THR A 122 9.32 -9.81 6.90
C THR A 122 8.94 -8.57 6.10
N LEU A 123 9.35 -7.37 6.56
CA LEU A 123 9.07 -6.12 5.84
C LEU A 123 9.66 -6.15 4.43
N VAL A 124 10.92 -6.54 4.28
CA VAL A 124 11.58 -6.61 2.97
C VAL A 124 10.87 -7.61 2.07
N ALA A 125 10.56 -8.82 2.54
CA ALA A 125 9.90 -9.85 1.75
C ALA A 125 8.54 -9.37 1.20
N ILE A 126 7.69 -8.79 2.05
CA ILE A 126 6.38 -8.27 1.65
C ILE A 126 6.52 -7.07 0.72
N SER A 127 7.46 -6.16 1.01
CA SER A 127 7.76 -4.99 0.18
C SER A 127 8.15 -5.42 -1.23
N MET A 128 9.06 -6.39 -1.36
CA MET A 128 9.52 -6.90 -2.66
C MET A 128 8.40 -7.60 -3.42
N ALA A 129 7.57 -8.40 -2.74
CA ALA A 129 6.42 -9.04 -3.37
C ALA A 129 5.44 -8.01 -3.95
N LEU A 130 5.15 -6.94 -3.21
CA LEU A 130 4.27 -5.87 -3.66
C LEU A 130 4.89 -4.99 -4.75
N ALA A 131 6.20 -4.71 -4.66
CA ALA A 131 6.93 -3.95 -5.67
C ALA A 131 6.93 -4.61 -7.05
N VAL A 132 6.62 -5.90 -7.12
CA VAL A 132 6.37 -6.63 -8.38
C VAL A 132 4.87 -6.75 -8.65
N GLY A 133 4.10 -7.29 -7.71
CA GLY A 133 2.69 -7.62 -7.91
C GLY A 133 1.82 -6.39 -8.18
N GLY A 134 2.07 -5.28 -7.49
CA GLY A 134 1.37 -4.02 -7.66
C GLY A 134 1.53 -3.43 -9.06
N PRO A 135 2.76 -3.13 -9.51
CA PRO A 135 3.00 -2.60 -10.85
C PRO A 135 2.53 -3.53 -11.98
N VAL A 136 2.62 -4.86 -11.80
CA VAL A 136 2.07 -5.83 -12.76
C VAL A 136 0.55 -5.69 -12.86
N TYR A 137 -0.16 -5.66 -11.73
CA TYR A 137 -1.61 -5.47 -11.70
C TYR A 137 -2.02 -4.13 -12.35
N GLU A 138 -1.36 -3.05 -11.98
CA GLU A 138 -1.63 -1.73 -12.55
C GLU A 138 -1.33 -1.67 -14.05
N SER A 139 -0.21 -2.27 -14.49
CA SER A 139 0.10 -2.41 -15.90
C SER A 139 -1.04 -3.09 -16.65
N LEU A 140 -1.50 -4.26 -16.17
CA LEU A 140 -2.63 -4.97 -16.76
C LEU A 140 -3.91 -4.13 -16.79
N LEU A 141 -4.18 -3.35 -15.75
CA LEU A 141 -5.33 -2.46 -15.70
C LEU A 141 -5.20 -1.29 -16.70
N THR A 142 -4.00 -0.77 -16.95
CA THR A 142 -3.79 0.19 -18.04
C THR A 142 -3.93 -0.44 -19.42
N TRP A 143 -3.68 -1.75 -19.56
CA TRP A 143 -3.91 -2.48 -20.81
C TRP A 143 -5.37 -2.60 -21.20
N THR A 144 -6.29 -2.66 -20.23
CA THR A 144 -7.74 -2.64 -20.50
C THR A 144 -8.25 -1.26 -20.92
N GLY A 145 -7.42 -0.21 -20.79
CA GLY A 145 -7.82 1.17 -21.04
C GLY A 145 -8.63 1.80 -19.90
N ALA A 146 -8.74 1.16 -18.73
CA ALA A 146 -9.48 1.70 -17.59
C ALA A 146 -8.93 3.06 -17.13
N PHE A 147 -7.59 3.19 -17.14
CA PHE A 147 -6.89 4.45 -16.92
C PHE A 147 -5.53 4.43 -17.62
N THR A 148 -4.90 5.60 -17.71
CA THR A 148 -3.56 5.75 -18.29
C THR A 148 -2.71 6.67 -17.43
N TYR A 149 -1.42 6.35 -17.33
CA TYR A 149 -0.44 7.26 -16.76
C TYR A 149 -0.05 8.33 -17.77
N THR A 150 0.01 9.58 -17.33
CA THR A 150 0.33 10.76 -18.16
C THR A 150 1.77 11.25 -17.95
N VAL A 151 2.53 10.55 -17.12
CA VAL A 151 3.93 10.88 -16.77
C VAL A 151 4.90 10.00 -17.55
N THR A 152 6.16 10.41 -17.64
CA THR A 152 7.23 9.65 -18.29
C THR A 152 8.49 9.69 -17.42
N PRO A 153 9.42 8.72 -17.56
CA PRO A 153 9.33 7.53 -18.40
C PRO A 153 8.43 6.45 -17.79
N LEU A 154 7.92 5.58 -18.66
CA LEU A 154 7.10 4.43 -18.29
C LEU A 154 7.86 3.13 -18.54
N ALA A 155 7.70 2.16 -17.65
CA ALA A 155 8.07 0.77 -17.86
C ALA A 155 6.77 -0.05 -17.84
N LEU A 156 6.49 -0.81 -18.91
CA LEU A 156 5.24 -1.59 -19.03
C LEU A 156 3.97 -0.73 -18.77
N ARG A 157 3.92 0.49 -19.32
CA ARG A 157 2.80 1.46 -19.16
C ARG A 157 2.58 2.04 -17.76
N VAL A 158 3.44 1.73 -16.80
CA VAL A 158 3.41 2.32 -15.45
C VAL A 158 4.68 3.14 -15.19
N PRO A 159 4.66 4.15 -14.30
CA PRO A 159 5.82 4.99 -14.03
C PRO A 159 6.97 4.16 -13.45
N ILE A 160 8.21 4.51 -13.84
CA ILE A 160 9.41 3.79 -13.36
C ILE A 160 9.57 3.80 -11.84
N TRP A 161 8.96 4.77 -11.15
CA TRP A 161 9.00 4.90 -9.69
C TRP A 161 7.92 4.08 -8.98
N LEU A 162 6.94 3.53 -9.70
CA LEU A 162 5.81 2.81 -9.11
C LEU A 162 6.22 1.60 -8.27
N PRO A 163 7.20 0.75 -8.68
CA PRO A 163 7.72 -0.32 -7.83
C PRO A 163 8.19 0.18 -6.46
N ALA A 164 8.86 1.33 -6.40
CA ALA A 164 9.35 1.89 -5.14
C ALA A 164 8.23 2.45 -4.25
N LEU A 165 7.14 2.94 -4.85
CA LEU A 165 5.94 3.29 -4.07
C LEU A 165 5.35 2.03 -3.41
N TYR A 166 5.29 0.93 -4.16
CA TYR A 166 4.82 -0.34 -3.62
C TYR A 166 5.75 -0.96 -2.57
N LEU A 167 7.05 -0.66 -2.57
CA LEU A 167 7.95 -1.01 -1.46
C LEU A 167 7.46 -0.38 -0.15
N THR A 168 7.12 0.93 -0.17
CA THR A 168 6.58 1.61 1.02
C THR A 168 5.20 1.07 1.43
N ALA A 169 4.35 0.71 0.45
CA ALA A 169 3.07 0.06 0.70
C ALA A 169 3.24 -1.30 1.39
N GLY A 170 4.23 -2.09 0.99
CA GLY A 170 4.48 -3.40 1.61
C GLY A 170 5.02 -3.31 3.02
N SER A 171 5.81 -2.28 3.35
CA SER A 171 6.21 -2.00 4.73
C SER A 171 4.99 -1.66 5.59
N LEU A 172 4.09 -0.80 5.10
CA LEU A 172 2.82 -0.51 5.78
C LEU A 172 1.94 -1.77 5.93
N ALA A 173 1.85 -2.62 4.90
CA ALA A 173 1.09 -3.86 4.96
C ALA A 173 1.61 -4.80 6.04
N ALA A 174 2.92 -4.98 6.14
CA ALA A 174 3.58 -5.76 7.18
C ALA A 174 3.24 -5.23 8.58
N SER A 175 3.39 -3.92 8.79
CA SER A 175 3.08 -3.27 10.07
C SER A 175 1.60 -3.36 10.45
N THR A 176 0.70 -3.24 9.47
CA THR A 176 -0.74 -3.40 9.67
C THR A 176 -1.10 -4.83 10.05
N ALA A 177 -0.55 -5.82 9.36
CA ALA A 177 -0.76 -7.24 9.68
C ALA A 177 -0.25 -7.59 11.09
N ARG A 178 0.89 -7.04 11.52
CA ARG A 178 1.37 -7.17 12.90
C ARG A 178 0.39 -6.53 13.89
N ALA A 179 -0.06 -5.30 13.64
CA ALA A 179 -0.99 -4.60 14.53
C ALA A 179 -2.32 -5.37 14.71
N ILE A 180 -2.87 -5.91 13.61
CA ILE A 180 -4.07 -6.75 13.63
C ILE A 180 -3.83 -8.04 14.44
N SER A 181 -2.68 -8.68 14.24
CA SER A 181 -2.33 -9.94 14.92
C SER A 181 -2.15 -9.77 16.44
N PHE A 182 -1.46 -8.71 16.87
CA PHE A 182 -1.17 -8.46 18.29
C PHE A 182 -2.30 -7.76 19.05
N GLY A 183 -3.13 -6.97 18.37
CA GLY A 183 -4.35 -6.39 18.97
C GLY A 183 -5.40 -7.45 19.34
N GLY A 184 -5.32 -8.65 18.74
CA GLY A 184 -6.22 -9.77 19.04
C GLY A 184 -5.87 -10.57 20.30
N SER A 185 -4.58 -10.63 20.69
CA SER A 185 -4.07 -11.53 21.74
C SER A 185 -4.16 -10.96 23.16
N GLY A 186 -4.47 -9.66 23.32
CA GLY A 186 -4.54 -9.01 24.63
C GLY A 186 -5.80 -9.31 25.45
N ALA A 187 -6.80 -9.99 24.87
CA ALA A 187 -8.08 -10.24 25.53
C ALA A 187 -8.27 -11.68 26.07
N SER A 188 -7.45 -12.65 25.65
CA SER A 188 -7.63 -14.06 26.07
C SER A 188 -6.71 -14.52 27.20
N ASN A 189 -5.82 -13.64 27.69
CA ASN A 189 -4.82 -13.99 28.72
C ASN A 189 -5.05 -13.27 30.06
N ARG A 190 -6.24 -12.70 30.28
CA ARG A 190 -6.66 -12.16 31.60
C ARG A 190 -7.58 -13.09 32.38
N GLU A 191 -7.81 -14.31 31.88
CA GLU A 191 -8.62 -15.33 32.54
C GLU A 191 -7.86 -16.67 32.53
N ARG A 192 -6.72 -16.74 33.22
CA ARG A 192 -6.16 -17.97 33.79
C ARG A 192 -5.40 -17.63 35.06
#